data_AF-A0AAW4XMG3-F1
#
_entry.id   AF-A0AAW4XMG3-F1
#
_cell.length_a   1.000
_cell.length_b   1.000
_cell.length_c   1.000
_cell.angle_alpha   90.00
_cell.angle_beta   90.00
_cell.angle_gamma   90.00
#
_symmetry.space_group_name_H-M   'P 1'
#
loop_
_entity.id
_entity.type
_entity.pdbx_description
1 polymer ?
#
loop_
_entity_poly.entity_id
_entity_poly.type
_entity_poly.pdbx_seq_one_letter_code
_entity_poly.pdbx_strand_id
1 'polypeptide(L)' 'MEFDEQFHHTAWQMHHDGHSWSEIGRELGCDETVARAMADRYRQGLETDAHRAQFPLFEL' A
#
# COMPACT_ATOMS: atom_id res chain seq x y z
N MET A 1 1.23 16.11 2.99
CA MET A 1 0.64 15.30 1.91
C MET A 1 0.16 14.00 2.52
N GLU A 2 -0.76 14.07 3.49
CA GLU A 2 -1.25 12.89 4.25
C GLU A 2 -2.47 12.23 3.59
N PHE A 3 -3.14 12.96 2.70
CA PHE A 3 -4.29 12.45 1.96
C PHE A 3 -3.91 11.33 0.99
N ASP A 4 -2.78 11.49 0.27
CA ASP A 4 -2.32 10.48 -0.69
C ASP A 4 -1.87 9.18 -0.01
N GLU A 5 -1.24 9.27 1.18
CA GLU A 5 -0.89 8.08 1.96
C GLU A 5 -2.11 7.30 2.45
N GLN A 6 -3.18 7.98 2.86
CA GLN A 6 -4.44 7.32 3.24
C GLN A 6 -5.07 6.60 2.04
N PHE A 7 -5.04 7.20 0.84
CA PHE A 7 -5.52 6.52 -0.36
C PHE A 7 -4.68 5.29 -0.71
N HIS A 8 -3.35 5.38 -0.58
CA HIS A 8 -2.44 4.26 -0.83
C HIS A 8 -2.65 3.11 0.16
N HIS A 9 -2.78 3.42 1.45
CA HIS A 9 -3.09 2.46 2.50
C HIS A 9 -4.45 1.80 2.27
N THR A 10 -5.48 2.59 1.96
CA THR A 10 -6.84 2.08 1.74
C THR A 10 -6.89 1.15 0.52
N ALA A 11 -6.22 1.52 -0.58
CA ALA A 11 -6.12 0.67 -1.76
C ALA A 11 -5.44 -0.68 -1.45
N TRP A 12 -4.35 -0.64 -0.68
CA TRP A 12 -3.63 -1.85 -0.25
C TRP A 12 -4.48 -2.71 0.69
N GLN A 13 -5.14 -2.10 1.67
CA GLN A 13 -5.97 -2.82 2.65
C GLN A 13 -7.16 -3.50 1.98
N MET A 14 -7.90 -2.80 1.12
CA MET A 14 -9.03 -3.40 0.41
C MET A 14 -8.59 -4.57 -0.49
N HIS A 15 -7.43 -4.47 -1.14
CA HIS A 15 -6.90 -5.59 -1.89
C HIS A 15 -6.55 -6.78 -0.99
N HIS A 16 -5.97 -6.51 0.18
CA HIS A 16 -5.69 -7.53 1.19
C HIS A 16 -6.96 -8.21 1.73
N ASP A 17 -8.05 -7.45 1.86
CA ASP A 17 -9.37 -7.93 2.26
C ASP A 17 -10.08 -8.75 1.15
N GLY A 18 -9.49 -8.83 -0.04
CA GLY A 18 -9.96 -9.67 -1.15
C GLY A 18 -10.75 -8.93 -2.23
N HIS A 19 -10.84 -7.60 -2.17
CA HIS A 19 -11.51 -6.81 -3.21
C HIS A 19 -10.74 -6.84 -4.53
N SER A 20 -11.47 -6.75 -5.64
CA SER A 20 -10.86 -6.61 -6.97
C SER A 20 -10.40 -5.18 -7.23
N TRP A 21 -9.39 -5.01 -8.09
CA TRP A 21 -8.90 -3.66 -8.47
C TRP A 21 -9.98 -2.74 -9.04
N SER A 22 -10.97 -3.31 -9.72
CA SER A 22 -12.13 -2.58 -10.24
C SER A 22 -13.06 -2.06 -9.13
N GLU A 23 -13.28 -2.84 -8.07
CA GLU A 23 -14.07 -2.41 -6.90
C GLU A 23 -13.33 -1.33 -6.11
N ILE A 24 -12.04 -1.53 -5.89
CA ILE A 24 -11.16 -0.59 -5.19
C ILE A 24 -11.10 0.74 -5.96
N GLY A 25 -10.92 0.70 -7.28
CA GLY A 25 -10.92 1.89 -8.13
C GLY A 25 -12.25 2.66 -8.01
N ARG A 26 -13.37 1.94 -8.05
CA ARG A 26 -14.70 2.56 -7.91
C ARG A 26 -14.89 3.22 -6.54
N GLU A 27 -14.45 2.58 -5.46
CA GLU A 27 -14.54 3.11 -4.10
C GLU A 27 -13.68 4.36 -3.91
N LEU A 28 -12.48 4.36 -4.49
CA LEU A 28 -11.52 5.46 -4.41
C LEU A 28 -11.76 6.55 -5.46
N GLY A 29 -12.73 6.37 -6.36
CA GLY A 29 -13.00 7.31 -7.46
C GLY A 29 -11.88 7.38 -8.50
N CYS A 30 -11.13 6.29 -8.70
CA CYS A 30 -10.00 6.20 -9.62
C CYS A 30 -10.09 4.98 -10.56
N ASP A 31 -9.22 4.93 -11.58
CA ASP A 31 -9.11 3.78 -12.47
C ASP A 31 -8.45 2.58 -11.76
N GLU A 32 -8.73 1.36 -12.20
CA GLU A 32 -8.13 0.13 -11.64
C GLU A 32 -6.59 0.16 -11.70
N THR A 33 -6.02 0.79 -12.72
CA THR A 33 -4.57 0.94 -12.90
C THR A 33 -3.99 1.86 -11.83
N VAL A 34 -4.73 2.92 -11.49
CA VAL A 34 -4.33 3.87 -10.44
C VAL A 34 -4.47 3.22 -9.07
N ALA A 35 -5.56 2.50 -8.80
CA ALA A 35 -5.74 1.74 -7.56
C ALA A 35 -4.59 0.74 -7.32
N ARG A 36 -4.17 0.03 -8.37
CA ARG A 36 -3.02 -0.89 -8.28
C ARG A 36 -1.71 -0.16 -8.00
N ALA A 37 -1.44 0.93 -8.73
CA ALA A 37 -0.21 1.71 -8.54
C ALA A 37 -0.13 2.31 -7.11
N MET A 38 -1.27 2.74 -6.55
CA MET A 38 -1.38 3.23 -5.18
C MET A 38 -1.02 2.13 -4.15
N ALA A 39 -1.60 0.94 -4.30
CA ALA A 39 -1.31 -0.19 -3.41
C ALA A 39 0.15 -0.67 -3.53
N ASP A 40 0.72 -0.72 -4.74
CA ASP A 40 2.13 -1.09 -4.95
C ASP A 40 3.09 -0.08 -4.32
N ARG A 41 2.78 1.22 -4.42
CA ARG A 41 3.57 2.27 -3.77
C ARG A 41 3.56 2.14 -2.26
N TYR A 42 2.40 1.83 -1.66
CA TYR A 42 2.30 1.57 -0.23
C TYR A 42 3.16 0.37 0.18
N ARG A 43 3.10 -0.73 -0.57
CA ARG A 43 3.89 -1.93 -0.31
C ARG A 43 5.40 -1.67 -0.39
N GLN A 44 5.87 -0.91 -1.37
CA GLN A 44 7.28 -0.53 -1.48
C GLN A 44 7.76 0.31 -0.28
N GLY A 45 6.90 1.18 0.25
CA GLY A 45 7.16 1.93 1.48
C GLY A 45 7.31 0.99 2.67
N LEU A 46 6.35 0.07 2.87
CA LEU A 46 6.42 -0.95 3.91
C LEU A 46 7.67 -1.82 3.81
N GLU A 47 8.05 -2.27 2.61
CA GLU A 47 9.26 -3.07 2.40
C GLU A 47 10.51 -2.27 2.74
N THR A 48 10.58 -0.99 2.35
CA THR A 48 11.71 -0.10 2.66
C THR A 48 11.83 0.16 4.16
N ASP A 49 10.72 0.40 4.84
CA ASP A 49 10.69 0.62 6.27
C ASP A 49 10.98 -0.68 7.05
N ALA A 50 10.49 -1.82 6.57
CA ALA A 50 10.81 -3.13 7.14
C ALA A 50 12.31 -3.45 6.98
N HIS A 51 12.92 -3.13 5.84
CA HIS A 51 14.36 -3.25 5.64
C HIS A 51 15.15 -2.32 6.55
N ARG A 52 14.67 -1.10 6.79
CA ARG A 52 15.31 -0.14 7.72
C ARG A 52 15.16 -0.56 9.18
N ALA A 53 14.05 -1.21 9.53
CA ALA A 53 13.74 -1.67 10.88
C ALA A 53 14.35 -3.04 11.23
N GLN A 54 15.06 -3.69 10.29
CA GLN A 54 15.92 -4.82 10.60
C GLN A 54 17.11 -4.34 11.44
N PHE A 55 16.88 -4.22 12.75
CA PHE A 55 17.96 -4.23 13.72
C PHE A 55 18.66 -5.59 13.64
N PRO A 56 20.00 -5.65 13.58
CA PRO A 56 20.70 -6.91 13.76
C PRO A 56 20.30 -7.49 15.13
N LEU A 57 19.56 -8.59 15.11
CA LEU A 57 19.12 -9.31 16.31
C LEU A 57 20.30 -9.86 17.15
N PHE A 58 21.50 -9.83 16.59
CA PHE A 58 22.74 -10.27 17.21
C PHE A 58 23.86 -9.27 16.88
N GLU A 59 23.87 -8.10 17.52
CA GLU A 59 25.15 -7.39 17.70
C GLU A 59 25.91 -8.14 18.81
N LEU A 60 27.06 -8.72 18.42
CA LEU A 60 27.99 -9.49 19.27
C LEU A 60 28.99 -8.58 19.98
#